data_AF-A0A924YBV4-F1
#
_entry.id   AF-A0A924YBV4-F1
#
_cell.length_a   1.000
_cell.length_b   1.000
_cell.length_c   1.000
_cell.angle_alpha   90.00
_cell.angle_beta   90.00
_cell.angle_gamma   90.00
#
_symmetry.space_group_name_H-M   'P 1'
#
loop_
_entity.id
_entity.type
_entity.pdbx_description
1 polymer ?
#
loop_
_entity_poly.entity_id
_entity_poly.type
_entity_poly.pdbx_seq_one_letter_code
_entity_poly.pdbx_strand_id
1 'polypeptide(L)'
;MKLRSLLLALAMLAAAPAAQAQREAQRQWFDDGTMPLRYQISVTPNVEAATFTGDATITIQTTERLTSVTMNALDLIVQRASIDNAQAQAVVDNEAQTLTLTPRRALAPGRHTIRITYAGKIFDDAYGLFRVEYQDNGVTKRAMATQFEPGDARRFAPMWDQPNRRAVFSLTVTAPSDQFVVGNMPAAQTTQLSGNRTRTRFADTPSMPSYLLFLAVGDFERVTRNVNGVELGVVMRRGEAHRAEAALEAGEQSLTYYTEYFGIPYPLPKLDMIAVPGAGGFAAMENWGAILYFDQFLLVDQDSTEAERQNIFGNVAHEVAHQWFGNLVTMNWWDVHWLNEGFASWMTAKAVERFHPVWS
;
A
#
# COMPACT_ATOMS: atom_id res chain seq x y z
N MET A 1 -44.97 6.90 -12.40
CA MET A 1 -44.39 7.92 -11.51
C MET A 1 -42.87 7.66 -11.41
N LYS A 2 -42.14 7.54 -12.53
CA LYS A 2 -41.30 8.54 -13.23
C LYS A 2 -40.27 9.28 -12.35
N LEU A 3 -39.01 8.82 -12.50
CA LEU A 3 -37.74 9.58 -12.59
C LEU A 3 -37.48 10.66 -11.53
N ARG A 4 -36.90 10.29 -10.37
CA ARG A 4 -36.13 11.21 -9.50
C ARG A 4 -35.11 10.46 -8.62
N SER A 5 -34.08 9.86 -9.22
CA SER A 5 -32.96 9.30 -8.41
C SER A 5 -31.57 9.40 -9.06
N LEU A 6 -31.43 9.94 -10.28
CA LEU A 6 -30.17 9.84 -11.04
C LEU A 6 -29.35 11.14 -11.12
N LEU A 7 -29.57 12.10 -10.22
CA LEU A 7 -28.95 13.44 -10.32
C LEU A 7 -27.98 13.82 -9.19
N LEU A 8 -27.74 12.94 -8.20
CA LEU A 8 -26.77 13.23 -7.13
C LEU A 8 -25.37 12.63 -7.37
N ALA A 9 -25.22 11.64 -8.25
CA ALA A 9 -23.92 11.03 -8.55
C ALA A 9 -23.06 11.87 -9.52
N LEU A 10 -23.66 12.78 -10.30
CA LEU A 10 -22.91 13.57 -11.30
C LEU A 10 -22.27 14.85 -10.74
N ALA A 11 -22.72 15.34 -9.58
CA ALA A 11 -22.26 16.62 -9.02
C ALA A 11 -20.94 16.49 -8.22
N MET A 12 -20.58 15.31 -7.72
CA MET A 12 -19.30 15.09 -7.05
C MET A 12 -18.13 14.85 -8.02
N LEU A 13 -18.41 14.49 -9.28
CA LEU A 13 -17.39 14.29 -10.32
C LEU A 13 -16.79 15.59 -10.86
N ALA A 14 -17.37 16.76 -10.60
CA ALA A 14 -16.85 18.03 -11.11
C ALA A 14 -15.88 18.74 -10.15
N ALA A 15 -15.93 18.44 -8.84
CA ALA A 15 -15.05 19.07 -7.84
C ALA A 15 -13.74 18.29 -7.62
N ALA A 16 -13.77 16.95 -7.74
CA ALA A 16 -12.59 16.09 -7.62
C ALA A 16 -11.48 16.36 -8.68
N PRO A 17 -11.78 16.58 -9.98
CA PRO A 17 -10.74 16.76 -10.99
C PRO A 17 -9.96 18.06 -10.83
N ALA A 18 -10.57 19.13 -10.31
CA ALA A 18 -9.86 20.40 -10.08
C ALA A 18 -8.90 20.32 -8.89
N ALA A 19 -9.32 19.67 -7.79
CA ALA A 19 -8.46 19.43 -6.63
C ALA A 19 -7.35 18.40 -6.93
N GLN A 20 -7.66 17.37 -7.72
CA GLN A 20 -6.70 16.39 -8.19
C GLN A 20 -5.69 17.00 -9.16
N ALA A 21 -6.12 17.77 -10.16
CA ALA A 21 -5.23 18.46 -11.10
C ALA A 21 -4.32 19.49 -10.40
N GLN A 22 -4.83 20.18 -9.37
CA GLN A 22 -4.03 21.12 -8.58
C GLN A 22 -3.01 20.39 -7.66
N ARG A 23 -3.37 19.22 -7.11
CA ARG A 23 -2.43 18.35 -6.38
C ARG A 23 -1.41 17.67 -7.31
N GLU A 24 -1.77 17.36 -8.55
CA GLU A 24 -0.87 16.82 -9.57
C GLU A 24 0.12 17.88 -10.07
N ALA A 25 -0.34 19.13 -10.25
CA ALA A 25 0.50 20.27 -10.65
C ALA A 25 1.56 20.67 -9.60
N GLN A 26 1.40 20.28 -8.33
CA GLN A 26 2.37 20.52 -7.26
C GLN A 26 3.44 19.41 -7.12
N ARG A 27 3.29 18.26 -7.80
CA ARG A 27 4.22 17.15 -7.64
C ARG A 27 5.43 17.32 -8.55
N GLN A 28 6.63 17.35 -7.97
CA GLN A 28 7.85 17.24 -8.75
C GLN A 28 8.04 15.81 -9.27
N TRP A 29 8.18 15.68 -10.58
CA TRP A 29 8.47 14.43 -11.29
C TRP A 29 9.93 14.41 -11.71
N PHE A 30 10.47 13.20 -11.90
CA PHE A 30 11.91 13.03 -12.16
C PHE A 30 12.09 12.25 -13.44
N ASP A 31 12.68 12.89 -14.45
CA ASP A 31 13.07 12.33 -15.74
C ASP A 31 14.61 12.28 -15.93
N ASP A 32 15.35 12.60 -14.88
CA ASP A 32 16.82 12.73 -14.80
C ASP A 32 17.64 11.44 -15.02
N GLY A 33 17.00 10.37 -15.50
CA GLY A 33 17.63 9.07 -15.72
C GLY A 33 18.00 8.30 -14.44
N THR A 34 17.73 8.83 -13.25
CA THR A 34 18.01 8.14 -11.99
C THR A 34 16.93 7.08 -11.72
N MET A 35 17.36 5.82 -11.65
CA MET A 35 16.49 4.67 -11.39
C MET A 35 16.74 4.11 -9.99
N PRO A 36 15.73 4.07 -9.10
CA PRO A 36 15.83 3.25 -7.90
C PRO A 36 15.83 1.77 -8.29
N LEU A 37 16.70 0.99 -7.65
CA LEU A 37 16.77 -0.46 -7.83
C LEU A 37 16.24 -1.21 -6.62
N ARG A 38 16.52 -0.68 -5.42
CA ARG A 38 16.15 -1.32 -4.16
C ARG A 38 15.97 -0.29 -3.05
N TYR A 39 14.91 -0.47 -2.27
CA TYR A 39 14.68 0.19 -0.99
C TYR A 39 14.78 -0.83 0.14
N GLN A 40 15.65 -0.57 1.11
CA GLN A 40 15.63 -1.25 2.40
C GLN A 40 15.13 -0.24 3.43
N ILE A 41 13.95 -0.49 3.98
CA ILE A 41 13.29 0.46 4.87
C ILE A 41 13.07 -0.23 6.21
N SER A 42 13.58 0.35 7.28
CA SER A 42 13.19 -0.03 8.64
C SER A 42 12.35 1.07 9.27
N VAL A 43 11.21 0.71 9.86
CA VAL A 43 10.31 1.65 10.54
C VAL A 43 10.01 1.18 11.96
N THR A 44 9.99 2.14 12.88
CA THR A 44 9.57 1.94 14.27
C THR A 44 8.43 2.90 14.59
N PRO A 45 7.17 2.47 14.45
CA PRO A 45 6.02 3.31 14.78
C PRO A 45 5.87 3.53 16.28
N ASN A 46 5.37 4.71 16.63
CA ASN A 46 4.86 5.09 17.94
C ASN A 46 3.43 5.66 17.76
N VAL A 47 2.45 4.78 17.87
CA VAL A 47 1.03 5.09 17.60
C VAL A 47 0.48 6.14 18.55
N GLU A 48 0.89 6.10 19.82
CA GLU A 48 0.47 7.04 20.85
C GLU A 48 0.96 8.46 20.54
N ALA A 49 2.24 8.58 20.17
CA ALA A 49 2.84 9.85 19.81
C ALA A 49 2.53 10.30 18.37
N ALA A 50 1.72 9.56 17.61
CA ALA A 50 1.40 9.81 16.20
C ALA A 50 2.66 10.07 15.34
N THR A 51 3.73 9.32 15.59
CA THR A 51 5.02 9.50 14.91
C THR A 51 5.68 8.15 14.63
N PHE A 52 6.67 8.16 13.73
CA PHE A 52 7.54 7.02 13.54
C PHE A 52 8.97 7.49 13.26
N THR A 53 9.93 6.63 13.56
CA THR A 53 11.32 6.78 13.09
C THR A 53 11.61 5.75 12.01
N GLY A 54 12.51 6.09 11.10
CA GLY A 54 12.92 5.19 10.05
C GLY A 54 14.35 5.37 9.59
N ASP A 55 14.86 4.29 8.99
CA ASP A 55 16.11 4.28 8.23
C ASP A 55 15.83 3.71 6.85
N ALA A 56 16.29 4.40 5.82
CA ALA A 56 16.18 3.98 4.43
C ALA A 56 17.57 3.82 3.82
N THR A 57 17.84 2.67 3.23
CA THR A 57 18.98 2.46 2.33
C THR A 57 18.44 2.27 0.91
N ILE A 58 18.81 3.18 0.01
CA ILE A 58 18.32 3.22 -1.37
C ILE A 58 19.50 2.92 -2.30
N THR A 59 19.37 1.87 -3.10
CA THR A 59 20.31 1.61 -4.20
C THR A 59 19.76 2.24 -5.46
N ILE A 60 20.53 3.10 -6.10
CA ILE A 60 20.16 3.75 -7.35
C ILE A 60 21.13 3.39 -8.46
N GLN A 61 20.68 3.56 -9.71
CA GLN A 61 21.49 3.58 -10.91
C GLN A 61 21.28 4.94 -11.58
N THR A 62 22.35 5.62 -11.95
CA THR A 62 22.30 6.82 -12.78
C THR A 62 23.14 6.63 -14.04
N THR A 63 22.74 7.26 -15.14
CA THR A 63 23.45 7.28 -16.42
C THR A 63 24.30 8.54 -16.60
N GLU A 64 24.15 9.52 -15.70
CA GLU A 64 24.78 10.82 -15.81
C GLU A 64 25.59 11.17 -14.56
N ARG A 65 26.43 12.19 -14.68
CA ARG A 65 27.17 12.73 -13.54
C ARG A 65 26.22 13.60 -12.70
N LEU A 66 26.05 13.28 -11.43
CA LEU A 66 25.13 14.00 -10.55
C LEU A 66 25.86 14.93 -9.56
N THR A 67 25.51 16.22 -9.55
CA THR A 67 25.94 17.17 -8.53
C THR A 67 25.00 17.24 -7.34
N SER A 68 23.78 16.71 -7.48
CA SER A 68 22.76 16.56 -6.46
C SER A 68 21.87 15.37 -6.80
N VAL A 69 21.20 14.81 -5.81
CA VAL A 69 20.16 13.79 -5.99
C VAL A 69 18.88 14.30 -5.36
N THR A 70 17.82 14.47 -6.15
CA THR A 70 16.53 14.92 -5.65
C THR A 70 15.51 13.79 -5.77
N MET A 71 14.72 13.58 -4.73
CA MET A 71 13.65 12.58 -4.67
C MET A 71 12.42 13.15 -3.95
N ASN A 72 11.29 12.44 -3.97
CA ASN A 72 10.09 12.88 -3.26
C ASN A 72 10.23 12.62 -1.75
N ALA A 73 9.82 13.60 -0.96
CA ALA A 73 9.71 13.51 0.49
C ALA A 73 8.72 14.57 0.99
N LEU A 74 7.81 14.21 1.90
CA LEU A 74 6.82 15.14 2.41
C LEU A 74 6.49 14.85 3.88
N ASP A 75 6.46 15.89 4.72
CA ASP A 75 6.23 15.76 6.16
C ASP A 75 7.26 14.85 6.88
N LEU A 76 8.48 14.81 6.34
CA LEU A 76 9.60 14.05 6.90
C LEU A 76 10.66 15.00 7.48
N ILE A 77 11.25 14.57 8.60
CA ILE A 77 12.41 15.22 9.23
C ILE A 77 13.63 14.35 8.96
N VAL A 78 14.54 14.82 8.11
CA VAL A 78 15.80 14.13 7.83
C VAL A 78 16.84 14.49 8.89
N GLN A 79 17.32 13.48 9.61
CA GLN A 79 18.32 13.65 10.68
C GLN A 79 19.74 13.48 10.14
N ARG A 80 19.95 12.51 9.25
CA ARG A 80 21.24 12.22 8.63
C ARG A 80 21.05 11.67 7.24
N ALA A 81 21.91 12.08 6.31
CA ALA A 81 21.99 11.52 4.98
C ALA A 81 23.44 11.26 4.57
N SER A 82 23.67 10.20 3.82
CA SER A 82 24.96 9.89 3.19
C SER A 82 24.76 9.23 1.83
N ILE A 83 25.73 9.44 0.95
CA ILE A 83 25.83 8.77 -0.35
C ILE A 83 27.20 8.10 -0.40
N ASP A 84 27.22 6.79 -0.67
CA ASP A 84 28.43 5.95 -0.67
C ASP A 84 29.29 6.09 0.60
N ASN A 85 28.60 6.14 1.75
CA ASN A 85 29.16 6.33 3.09
C ASN A 85 29.80 7.71 3.34
N ALA A 86 29.75 8.64 2.38
CA ALA A 86 30.12 10.03 2.58
C ALA A 86 28.89 10.87 2.96
N GLN A 87 29.01 11.69 3.99
CA GLN A 87 27.93 12.59 4.41
C GLN A 87 27.50 13.50 3.25
N ALA A 88 26.20 13.60 3.03
CA ALA A 88 25.59 14.54 2.10
C ALA A 88 24.83 15.61 2.88
N GLN A 89 24.80 16.84 2.34
CA GLN A 89 23.88 17.86 2.82
C GLN A 89 22.47 17.46 2.39
N ALA A 90 21.49 17.60 3.28
CA ALA A 90 20.09 17.27 3.01
C ALA A 90 19.24 18.53 3.17
N VAL A 91 18.38 18.80 2.20
CA VAL A 91 17.40 19.89 2.24
C VAL A 91 16.03 19.30 1.90
N VAL A 92 15.11 19.36 2.86
CA VAL A 92 13.71 19.01 2.66
C VAL A 92 12.95 20.27 2.30
N ASP A 93 12.21 20.22 1.19
CA ASP A 93 11.29 21.25 0.75
C ASP A 93 9.87 20.65 0.76
N ASN A 94 9.06 21.02 1.77
CA ASN A 94 7.69 20.51 1.89
C ASN A 94 6.74 21.15 0.88
N GLU A 95 7.05 22.33 0.34
CA GLU A 95 6.22 22.97 -0.69
C GLU A 95 6.41 22.24 -2.03
N ALA A 96 7.67 21.97 -2.40
CA ALA A 96 7.99 21.16 -3.58
C ALA A 96 7.81 19.65 -3.36
N GLN A 97 7.59 19.22 -2.11
CA GLN A 97 7.51 17.81 -1.70
C GLN A 97 8.76 16.99 -2.07
N THR A 98 9.95 17.56 -1.84
CA THR A 98 11.22 16.94 -2.19
C THR A 98 12.24 16.90 -1.06
N LEU A 99 13.17 15.96 -1.20
CA LEU A 99 14.44 15.93 -0.50
C LEU A 99 15.56 16.03 -1.54
N THR A 100 16.39 17.06 -1.44
CA THR A 100 17.62 17.21 -2.23
C THR A 100 18.83 16.87 -1.38
N LEU A 101 19.65 15.94 -1.88
CA LEU A 101 20.92 15.54 -1.30
C LEU A 101 22.08 16.08 -2.13
N THR A 102 22.95 16.87 -1.52
CA THR A 102 24.17 17.40 -2.16
C THR A 102 25.38 16.63 -1.66
N PRO A 103 26.00 15.75 -2.48
CA PRO A 103 27.21 15.04 -2.11
C PRO A 103 28.42 16.00 -2.05
N ARG A 104 29.45 15.65 -1.27
CA ARG A 104 30.70 16.44 -1.19
C ARG A 104 31.47 16.52 -2.51
N ARG A 105 31.29 15.50 -3.37
CA ARG A 105 31.84 15.43 -4.71
C ARG A 105 30.74 14.90 -5.62
N ALA A 106 30.69 15.40 -6.85
CA ALA A 106 29.73 14.89 -7.82
C ALA A 106 29.91 13.38 -8.03
N LEU A 107 28.78 12.70 -8.16
CA LEU A 107 28.71 11.27 -8.42
C LEU A 107 29.00 11.01 -9.89
N ALA A 108 29.76 9.96 -10.18
CA ALA A 108 29.93 9.49 -11.55
C ALA A 108 28.65 8.76 -12.02
N PRO A 109 28.45 8.57 -13.33
CA PRO A 109 27.48 7.58 -13.81
C PRO A 109 27.74 6.20 -13.17
N GLY A 110 26.69 5.52 -12.70
CA GLY A 110 26.86 4.23 -12.03
C GLY A 110 25.85 3.95 -10.93
N ARG A 111 26.18 2.93 -10.13
CA ARG A 111 25.39 2.53 -8.96
C ARG A 111 25.88 3.26 -7.72
N HIS A 112 24.93 3.79 -6.96
CA HIS A 112 25.20 4.49 -5.69
C HIS A 112 24.29 3.97 -4.59
N THR A 113 24.75 4.10 -3.35
CA THR A 113 23.96 3.78 -2.16
C THR A 113 23.71 5.02 -1.33
N ILE A 114 22.44 5.38 -1.19
CA ILE A 114 21.97 6.47 -0.35
C ILE A 114 21.50 5.87 0.99
N ARG A 115 21.87 6.49 2.10
CA ARG A 115 21.37 6.13 3.44
C ARG A 115 20.79 7.36 4.12
N ILE A 116 19.58 7.23 4.65
CA ILE A 116 18.84 8.32 5.28
C ILE A 116 18.26 7.82 6.59
N THR A 117 18.53 8.54 7.68
CA THR A 117 17.84 8.37 8.97
C THR A 117 16.88 9.54 9.12
N TYR A 118 15.63 9.24 9.44
CA TYR A 118 14.55 10.22 9.40
C TYR A 118 13.43 9.90 10.41
N ALA A 119 12.55 10.86 10.60
CA ALA A 119 11.30 10.70 11.34
C ALA A 119 10.12 11.23 10.51
N GLY A 120 8.94 10.68 10.75
CA GLY A 120 7.70 11.09 10.10
C GLY A 120 6.50 11.04 11.04
N LYS A 121 5.33 11.38 10.50
CA LYS A 121 4.06 11.45 11.21
C LYS A 121 3.19 10.24 10.89
N ILE A 122 2.37 9.85 11.85
CA ILE A 122 1.24 8.95 11.62
C ILE A 122 -0.01 9.83 11.52
N PHE A 123 -0.73 9.73 10.42
CA PHE A 123 -1.89 10.57 10.13
C PHE A 123 -3.18 9.96 10.72
N ASP A 124 -4.18 10.80 10.99
CA ASP A 124 -5.51 10.33 11.40
C ASP A 124 -6.43 10.11 10.18
N ASP A 125 -6.08 10.69 9.03
CA ASP A 125 -6.71 10.44 7.73
C ASP A 125 -5.99 9.31 6.98
N ALA A 126 -6.71 8.61 6.11
CA ALA A 126 -6.21 7.42 5.40
C ALA A 126 -5.25 7.73 4.23
N TYR A 127 -4.08 8.31 4.53
CA TYR A 127 -2.96 8.50 3.61
C TYR A 127 -1.62 8.39 4.34
N GLY A 128 -0.54 8.09 3.60
CA GLY A 128 0.77 7.84 4.18
C GLY A 128 0.71 6.64 5.13
N LEU A 129 1.41 6.69 6.25
CA LEU A 129 1.14 5.80 7.39
C LEU A 129 0.07 6.47 8.25
N PHE A 130 -1.08 5.84 8.40
CA PHE A 130 -2.20 6.36 9.17
C PHE A 130 -2.57 5.43 10.32
N ARG A 131 -3.31 5.96 11.30
CA ARG A 131 -3.92 5.18 12.37
C ARG A 131 -5.42 5.31 12.34
N VAL A 132 -6.08 4.27 12.83
CA VAL A 132 -7.51 4.23 13.07
C VAL A 132 -7.75 3.92 14.54
N GLU A 133 -8.76 4.55 15.11
CA GLU A 133 -9.24 4.25 16.46
C GLU A 133 -10.54 3.44 16.36
N TYR A 134 -10.69 2.45 17.24
CA TYR A 134 -11.91 1.67 17.35
C TYR A 134 -12.17 1.29 18.81
N GLN A 135 -13.43 0.98 19.10
CA GLN A 135 -13.84 0.50 20.43
C GLN A 135 -13.82 -1.03 20.45
N ASP A 136 -13.25 -1.60 21.51
CA ASP A 136 -13.31 -3.03 21.82
C ASP A 136 -13.64 -3.18 23.31
N ASN A 137 -14.82 -3.71 23.62
CA ASN A 137 -15.31 -3.89 24.99
C ASN A 137 -15.21 -2.62 25.86
N GLY A 138 -15.47 -1.45 25.27
CA GLY A 138 -15.41 -0.14 25.94
C GLY A 138 -13.98 0.42 26.11
N VAL A 139 -12.97 -0.23 25.53
CA VAL A 139 -11.59 0.25 25.49
C VAL A 139 -11.27 0.77 24.09
N THR A 140 -10.80 2.01 23.99
CA THR A 140 -10.25 2.54 22.74
C THR A 140 -8.95 1.82 22.39
N LYS A 141 -8.96 1.11 21.26
CA LYS A 141 -7.77 0.51 20.64
C LYS A 141 -7.40 1.25 19.38
N ARG A 142 -6.17 1.04 18.92
CA ARG A 142 -5.64 1.62 17.69
C ARG A 142 -5.05 0.55 16.80
N ALA A 143 -5.19 0.73 15.49
CA ALA A 143 -4.42 0.03 14.49
C ALA A 143 -3.81 1.06 13.54
N MET A 144 -2.82 0.64 12.76
CA MET A 144 -2.22 1.44 11.70
C MET A 144 -2.22 0.68 10.39
N ALA A 145 -2.30 1.41 9.29
CA ALA A 145 -2.10 0.90 7.96
C ALA A 145 -1.45 1.97 7.08
N THR A 146 -1.00 1.59 5.89
CA THR A 146 -0.48 2.53 4.89
C THR A 146 -1.43 2.65 3.71
N GLN A 147 -1.64 3.87 3.22
CA GLN A 147 -2.31 4.16 1.94
C GLN A 147 -1.45 5.14 1.15
N PHE A 148 -0.96 4.74 -0.02
CA PHE A 148 0.04 5.51 -0.76
C PHE A 148 -0.39 5.97 -2.14
N GLU A 149 -1.42 5.40 -2.74
CA GLU A 149 -1.88 5.88 -4.04
C GLU A 149 -2.57 7.25 -3.89
N PRO A 150 -2.30 8.22 -4.80
CA PRO A 150 -1.38 8.15 -5.96
C PRO A 150 0.03 8.70 -5.69
N GLY A 151 0.36 9.14 -4.47
CA GLY A 151 1.68 9.73 -4.20
C GLY A 151 1.94 10.08 -2.75
N ASP A 152 1.47 9.27 -1.81
CA ASP A 152 1.69 9.46 -0.38
C ASP A 152 2.78 8.52 0.19
N ALA A 153 3.42 7.68 -0.63
CA ALA A 153 4.58 6.90 -0.19
C ALA A 153 5.76 7.80 0.22
N ARG A 154 5.87 9.00 -0.39
CA ARG A 154 6.82 10.06 0.00
C ARG A 154 6.66 10.55 1.45
N ARG A 155 5.53 10.25 2.10
CA ARG A 155 5.28 10.53 3.54
C ARG A 155 5.78 9.43 4.46
N PHE A 156 6.10 8.27 3.91
CA PHE A 156 6.57 7.10 4.65
C PHE A 156 8.08 6.94 4.59
N ALA A 157 8.69 7.21 3.44
CA ALA A 157 10.14 7.28 3.27
C ALA A 157 10.50 8.20 2.08
N PRO A 158 11.70 8.82 2.07
CA PRO A 158 12.17 9.50 0.87
C PRO A 158 12.37 8.50 -0.27
N MET A 159 11.76 8.76 -1.43
CA MET A 159 11.80 7.84 -2.57
C MET A 159 11.43 8.53 -3.89
N TRP A 160 11.68 7.85 -5.02
CA TRP A 160 11.09 8.24 -6.30
C TRP A 160 9.64 7.74 -6.35
N ASP A 161 8.70 8.60 -5.97
CA ASP A 161 7.31 8.24 -5.73
C ASP A 161 6.45 8.41 -6.98
N GLN A 162 6.72 7.56 -7.98
CA GLN A 162 6.16 7.57 -9.33
C GLN A 162 5.97 6.11 -9.83
N PRO A 163 4.91 5.81 -10.60
CA PRO A 163 4.56 4.42 -10.95
C PRO A 163 5.60 3.72 -11.83
N ASN A 164 6.29 4.45 -12.72
CA ASN A 164 7.36 3.90 -13.55
C ASN A 164 8.71 3.76 -12.84
N ARG A 165 8.84 4.19 -11.58
CA ARG A 165 10.06 4.06 -10.77
C ARG A 165 10.01 2.82 -9.88
N ARG A 166 9.77 1.66 -10.51
CA ARG A 166 9.66 0.37 -9.81
C ARG A 166 10.98 -0.05 -9.18
N ALA A 167 10.91 -0.64 -7.99
CA ALA A 167 12.07 -1.16 -7.27
C ALA A 167 11.70 -2.34 -6.37
N VAL A 168 12.71 -3.07 -5.90
CA VAL A 168 12.53 -4.10 -4.86
C VAL A 168 12.44 -3.43 -3.49
N PHE A 169 11.47 -3.83 -2.67
CA PHE A 169 11.33 -3.36 -1.30
C PHE A 169 11.68 -4.47 -0.29
N SER A 170 12.48 -4.11 0.71
CA SER A 170 12.80 -4.94 1.87
C SER A 170 12.38 -4.18 3.13
N LEU A 171 11.18 -4.47 3.62
CA LEU A 171 10.60 -3.78 4.78
C LEU A 171 10.95 -4.52 6.08
N THR A 172 11.37 -3.75 7.09
CA THR A 172 11.55 -4.21 8.47
C THR A 172 10.76 -3.33 9.41
N VAL A 173 10.00 -3.94 10.33
CA VAL A 173 9.14 -3.20 11.26
C VAL A 173 9.47 -3.64 12.67
N THR A 174 9.66 -2.67 13.56
CA THR A 174 9.76 -2.94 15.00
C THR A 174 8.49 -2.43 15.67
N ALA A 175 7.69 -3.32 16.25
CA ALA A 175 6.39 -3.02 16.86
C ALA A 175 6.26 -3.71 18.24
N PRO A 176 5.26 -3.38 19.08
CA PRO A 176 4.98 -4.13 20.31
C PRO A 176 4.76 -5.61 20.03
N SER A 177 5.25 -6.50 20.91
CA SER A 177 5.28 -7.95 20.66
C SER A 177 3.90 -8.62 20.63
N ASP A 178 2.88 -7.96 21.18
CA ASP A 178 1.48 -8.39 21.21
C ASP A 178 0.69 -7.93 19.97
N GLN A 179 1.28 -7.13 19.10
CA GLN A 179 0.65 -6.64 17.87
C GLN A 179 0.99 -7.53 16.68
N PHE A 180 0.00 -7.78 15.83
CA PHE A 180 0.19 -8.43 14.54
C PHE A 180 0.78 -7.42 13.55
N VAL A 181 1.74 -7.87 12.72
CA VAL A 181 2.41 -7.03 11.71
C VAL A 181 2.28 -7.74 10.36
N VAL A 182 1.69 -7.05 9.38
CA VAL A 182 1.49 -7.57 8.02
C VAL A 182 2.00 -6.57 6.99
N GLY A 183 2.59 -7.09 5.91
CA GLY A 183 3.07 -6.32 4.76
C GLY A 183 2.90 -7.11 3.48
N ASN A 184 3.43 -6.64 2.36
CA ASN A 184 3.27 -7.27 1.03
C ASN A 184 3.69 -8.75 0.98
N MET A 185 4.79 -9.10 1.65
CA MET A 185 5.41 -10.42 1.61
C MET A 185 5.31 -11.14 2.95
N PRO A 186 5.49 -12.49 3.02
CA PRO A 186 5.61 -13.20 4.27
C PRO A 186 6.76 -12.68 5.15
N ALA A 187 6.64 -12.86 6.47
CA ALA A 187 7.75 -12.63 7.39
C ALA A 187 8.91 -13.59 7.06
N ALA A 188 10.08 -13.05 6.75
CA ALA A 188 11.30 -13.84 6.53
C ALA A 188 12.05 -14.09 7.83
N GLN A 189 11.97 -13.15 8.79
CA GLN A 189 12.62 -13.27 10.09
C GLN A 189 11.87 -12.45 11.14
N THR A 190 11.74 -13.02 12.34
CA THR A 190 11.16 -12.35 13.50
C THR A 190 12.12 -12.48 14.67
N THR A 191 12.46 -11.36 15.30
CA THR A 191 13.41 -11.29 16.42
C THR A 191 12.78 -10.55 17.58
N GLN A 192 12.65 -11.21 18.73
CA GLN A 192 12.26 -10.55 19.99
C GLN A 192 13.37 -9.63 20.47
N LEU A 193 13.02 -8.42 20.86
CA LEU A 193 13.92 -7.40 21.40
C LEU A 193 13.57 -7.11 22.88
N SER A 194 14.44 -6.38 23.56
CA SER A 194 14.15 -5.85 24.89
C SER A 194 12.93 -4.90 24.87
N GLY A 195 12.18 -4.83 25.97
CA GLY A 195 11.08 -3.87 26.14
C GLY A 195 9.77 -4.26 25.45
N ASN A 196 9.48 -5.55 25.33
CA ASN A 196 8.25 -6.08 24.71
C ASN A 196 8.06 -5.59 23.26
N ARG A 197 9.14 -5.62 22.47
CA ARG A 197 9.14 -5.26 21.06
C ARG A 197 9.59 -6.45 20.22
N THR A 198 8.93 -6.65 19.09
CA THR A 198 9.32 -7.61 18.07
C THR A 198 9.80 -6.85 16.84
N ARG A 199 10.91 -7.27 16.25
CA ARG A 199 11.37 -6.85 14.93
C ARG A 199 11.02 -7.92 13.90
N THR A 200 10.21 -7.56 12.93
CA THR A 200 9.82 -8.43 11.81
C THR A 200 10.45 -7.89 10.53
N ARG A 201 11.26 -8.71 9.86
CA ARG A 201 11.76 -8.45 8.51
C ARG A 201 10.96 -9.29 7.53
N PHE A 202 10.33 -8.64 6.56
CA PHE A 202 9.61 -9.31 5.48
C PHE A 202 10.58 -9.81 4.40
N ALA A 203 10.15 -10.82 3.64
CA ALA A 203 10.85 -11.20 2.43
C ALA A 203 10.85 -10.04 1.42
N ASP A 204 11.82 -10.04 0.51
CA ASP A 204 11.93 -9.01 -0.52
C ASP A 204 10.74 -9.10 -1.49
N THR A 205 10.15 -7.97 -1.85
CA THR A 205 9.12 -7.92 -2.90
C THR A 205 9.73 -8.17 -4.28
N PRO A 206 8.94 -8.53 -5.29
CA PRO A 206 9.30 -8.25 -6.68
C PRO A 206 9.50 -6.75 -6.90
N SER A 207 10.06 -6.38 -8.06
CA SER A 207 10.11 -4.98 -8.47
C SER A 207 8.69 -4.45 -8.65
N MET A 208 8.30 -3.43 -7.88
CA MET A 208 6.95 -2.86 -7.87
C MET A 208 7.01 -1.33 -7.70
N PRO A 209 5.95 -0.58 -8.07
CA PRO A 209 5.87 0.85 -7.78
C PRO A 209 5.71 1.14 -6.28
N SER A 210 6.08 2.35 -5.86
CA SER A 210 6.03 2.79 -4.45
C SER A 210 4.63 2.75 -3.84
N TYR A 211 3.60 3.09 -4.62
CA TYR A 211 2.23 3.21 -4.12
C TYR A 211 1.62 1.87 -3.67
N LEU A 212 2.23 0.74 -4.05
CA LEU A 212 1.80 -0.61 -3.65
C LEU A 212 2.48 -1.12 -2.39
N LEU A 213 3.49 -0.42 -1.85
CA LEU A 213 4.11 -0.80 -0.58
C LEU A 213 3.07 -0.74 0.55
N PHE A 214 3.02 -1.78 1.38
CA PHE A 214 2.03 -1.91 2.43
C PHE A 214 2.63 -2.31 3.78
N LEU A 215 2.06 -1.73 4.83
CA LEU A 215 2.24 -2.11 6.22
C LEU A 215 0.94 -1.90 6.97
N ALA A 216 0.50 -2.91 7.73
CA ALA A 216 -0.45 -2.72 8.81
C ALA A 216 0.05 -3.35 10.12
N VAL A 217 -0.30 -2.70 11.24
CA VAL A 217 0.04 -3.12 12.60
C VAL A 217 -1.18 -2.92 13.50
N GLY A 218 -1.58 -3.94 14.23
CA GLY A 218 -2.77 -3.86 15.09
C GLY A 218 -2.99 -5.13 15.91
N ASP A 219 -3.98 -5.10 16.79
CA ASP A 219 -4.52 -6.30 17.44
C ASP A 219 -5.38 -7.10 16.46
N PHE A 220 -4.70 -7.76 15.53
CA PHE A 220 -5.31 -8.55 14.49
C PHE A 220 -5.12 -10.05 14.71
N GLU A 221 -6.00 -10.81 14.07
CA GLU A 221 -5.82 -12.23 13.81
C GLU A 221 -5.94 -12.50 12.31
N ARG A 222 -5.57 -13.72 11.90
CA ARG A 222 -5.54 -14.11 10.50
C ARG A 222 -6.08 -15.53 10.32
N VAL A 223 -7.03 -15.69 9.42
CA VAL A 223 -7.50 -17.00 8.93
C VAL A 223 -7.01 -17.21 7.51
N THR A 224 -6.79 -18.46 7.11
CA THR A 224 -6.17 -18.77 5.81
C THR A 224 -6.80 -19.96 5.11
N ARG A 225 -6.60 -20.00 3.79
CA ARG A 225 -6.88 -21.13 2.91
C ARG A 225 -5.77 -21.24 1.87
N ASN A 226 -5.40 -22.46 1.48
CA ASN A 226 -4.49 -22.66 0.36
C ASN A 226 -5.28 -22.67 -0.94
N VAL A 227 -4.90 -21.82 -1.89
CA VAL A 227 -5.50 -21.72 -3.21
C VAL A 227 -4.40 -21.96 -4.23
N ASN A 228 -4.30 -23.19 -4.75
CA ASN A 228 -3.31 -23.59 -5.75
C ASN A 228 -1.85 -23.23 -5.37
N GLY A 229 -1.48 -23.43 -4.11
CA GLY A 229 -0.13 -23.11 -3.61
C GLY A 229 0.06 -21.67 -3.13
N VAL A 230 -0.92 -20.79 -3.32
CA VAL A 230 -0.96 -19.45 -2.71
C VAL A 230 -1.64 -19.53 -1.35
N GLU A 231 -1.03 -18.95 -0.32
CA GLU A 231 -1.67 -18.80 0.98
C GLU A 231 -2.58 -17.56 0.97
N LEU A 232 -3.88 -17.77 0.71
CA LEU A 232 -4.89 -16.72 0.78
C LEU A 232 -5.28 -16.51 2.24
N GLY A 233 -5.22 -15.27 2.71
CA GLY A 233 -5.55 -14.91 4.09
C GLY A 233 -6.56 -13.78 4.18
N VAL A 234 -7.35 -13.80 5.25
CA VAL A 234 -8.09 -12.62 5.72
C VAL A 234 -7.51 -12.21 7.05
N VAL A 235 -7.11 -10.94 7.15
CA VAL A 235 -6.59 -10.32 8.38
C VAL A 235 -7.64 -9.33 8.89
N MET A 236 -8.00 -9.42 10.16
CA MET A 236 -9.08 -8.66 10.77
C MET A 236 -8.83 -8.51 12.26
N ARG A 237 -9.64 -7.71 12.96
CA ARG A 237 -9.53 -7.58 14.42
C ARG A 237 -9.69 -8.94 15.10
N ARG A 238 -8.94 -9.13 16.18
CA ARG A 238 -9.04 -10.33 17.00
C ARG A 238 -10.47 -10.53 17.50
N GLY A 239 -11.01 -11.73 17.32
CA GLY A 239 -12.38 -12.10 17.68
C GLY A 239 -13.39 -12.04 16.53
N GLU A 240 -13.00 -11.49 15.37
CA GLU A 240 -13.89 -11.33 14.20
C GLU A 240 -13.76 -12.46 13.16
N ALA A 241 -13.03 -13.54 13.46
CA ALA A 241 -12.84 -14.66 12.53
C ALA A 241 -14.10 -15.26 11.92
N HIS A 242 -15.21 -15.23 12.63
CA HIS A 242 -16.50 -15.73 12.15
C HIS A 242 -17.08 -14.92 10.97
N ARG A 243 -16.57 -13.71 10.70
CA ARG A 243 -17.04 -12.80 9.64
C ARG A 243 -16.23 -12.90 8.34
N ALA A 244 -15.17 -13.71 8.30
CA ALA A 244 -14.19 -13.74 7.22
C ALA A 244 -14.51 -14.73 6.09
N GLU A 245 -15.48 -15.64 6.27
CA GLU A 245 -15.71 -16.75 5.32
C GLU A 245 -16.13 -16.25 3.94
N ALA A 246 -17.01 -15.25 3.86
CA ALA A 246 -17.45 -14.69 2.58
C ALA A 246 -16.29 -14.06 1.78
N ALA A 247 -15.35 -13.40 2.46
CA ALA A 247 -14.16 -12.85 1.84
C ALA A 247 -13.20 -13.94 1.37
N LEU A 248 -12.98 -14.99 2.18
CA LEU A 248 -12.15 -16.14 1.79
C LEU A 248 -12.71 -16.83 0.55
N GLU A 249 -14.03 -17.07 0.50
CA GLU A 249 -14.70 -17.69 -0.65
C GLU A 249 -14.58 -16.82 -1.90
N ALA A 250 -14.88 -15.52 -1.80
CA ALA A 250 -14.75 -14.58 -2.91
C ALA A 250 -13.30 -14.49 -3.42
N GLY A 251 -12.34 -14.46 -2.51
CA GLY A 251 -10.92 -14.42 -2.83
C GLY A 251 -10.44 -15.70 -3.52
N GLU A 252 -10.87 -16.87 -3.06
CA GLU A 252 -10.54 -18.16 -3.67
C GLU A 252 -11.11 -18.27 -5.10
N GLN A 253 -12.39 -17.92 -5.27
CA GLN A 253 -13.06 -17.93 -6.58
C GLN A 253 -12.36 -16.97 -7.55
N SER A 254 -12.12 -15.72 -7.13
CA SER A 254 -11.48 -14.70 -7.95
C SER A 254 -10.05 -15.07 -8.33
N LEU A 255 -9.24 -15.49 -7.34
CA LEU A 255 -7.83 -15.83 -7.56
C LEU A 255 -7.67 -17.04 -8.50
N THR A 256 -8.52 -18.06 -8.32
CA THR A 256 -8.55 -19.24 -9.20
C THR A 256 -8.95 -18.83 -10.61
N TYR A 257 -10.05 -18.10 -10.76
CA TYR A 257 -10.55 -17.71 -12.07
C TYR A 257 -9.56 -16.82 -12.83
N TYR A 258 -8.96 -15.82 -12.20
CA TYR A 258 -8.03 -14.92 -12.86
C TYR A 258 -6.72 -15.59 -13.23
N THR A 259 -6.23 -16.52 -12.41
CA THR A 259 -5.06 -17.35 -12.76
C THR A 259 -5.32 -18.15 -14.04
N GLU A 260 -6.49 -18.77 -14.16
CA GLU A 260 -6.89 -19.53 -15.35
C GLU A 260 -7.15 -18.63 -16.55
N TYR A 261 -7.90 -17.55 -16.36
CA TYR A 261 -8.34 -16.65 -17.42
C TYR A 261 -7.17 -15.89 -18.05
N PHE A 262 -6.21 -15.41 -17.25
CA PHE A 262 -5.02 -14.74 -17.76
C PHE A 262 -3.93 -15.72 -18.21
N GLY A 263 -4.00 -16.99 -17.80
CA GLY A 263 -2.96 -17.99 -18.06
C GLY A 263 -1.62 -17.67 -17.40
N ILE A 264 -1.63 -16.81 -16.38
CA ILE A 264 -0.44 -16.36 -15.64
C ILE A 264 -0.69 -16.63 -14.16
N PRO A 265 0.12 -17.47 -13.49
CA PRO A 265 0.02 -17.69 -12.05
C PRO A 265 0.19 -16.41 -11.24
N TYR A 266 -0.50 -16.32 -10.11
CA TYR A 266 -0.24 -15.28 -9.13
C TYR A 266 1.22 -15.35 -8.63
N PRO A 267 2.01 -14.25 -8.68
CA PRO A 267 3.46 -14.35 -8.54
C PRO A 267 3.98 -14.34 -7.10
N LEU A 268 3.14 -14.06 -6.09
CA LEU A 268 3.56 -14.01 -4.68
C LEU A 268 3.12 -15.28 -3.93
N PRO A 269 3.84 -15.67 -2.86
CA PRO A 269 3.51 -16.88 -2.10
C PRO A 269 2.21 -16.75 -1.26
N LYS A 270 1.72 -15.53 -1.04
CA LYS A 270 0.53 -15.25 -0.24
C LYS A 270 -0.21 -14.03 -0.77
N LEU A 271 -1.51 -13.99 -0.52
CA LEU A 271 -2.38 -12.84 -0.74
C LEU A 271 -3.21 -12.63 0.52
N ASP A 272 -2.98 -11.53 1.23
CA ASP A 272 -3.81 -11.17 2.38
C ASP A 272 -4.83 -10.10 1.98
N MET A 273 -6.09 -10.27 2.40
CA MET A 273 -7.14 -9.27 2.38
C MET A 273 -7.29 -8.73 3.80
N ILE A 274 -6.94 -7.47 4.03
CA ILE A 274 -6.82 -6.88 5.37
C ILE A 274 -7.99 -5.93 5.63
N ALA A 275 -8.86 -6.29 6.57
CA ALA A 275 -9.90 -5.42 7.10
C ALA A 275 -9.34 -4.53 8.22
N VAL A 276 -9.22 -3.23 7.94
CA VAL A 276 -8.90 -2.20 8.91
C VAL A 276 -10.20 -1.55 9.39
N PRO A 277 -10.41 -1.33 10.70
CA PRO A 277 -11.65 -0.72 11.18
C PRO A 277 -11.74 0.75 10.76
N GLY A 278 -12.95 1.22 10.46
CA GLY A 278 -13.25 2.64 10.21
C GLY A 278 -13.53 2.97 8.75
N ALA A 279 -13.21 4.19 8.32
CA ALA A 279 -13.43 4.64 6.94
C ALA A 279 -12.36 5.66 6.53
N GLY A 280 -12.01 5.67 5.24
CA GLY A 280 -10.93 6.50 4.70
C GLY A 280 -11.24 7.22 3.39
N GLY A 281 -12.52 7.25 2.99
CA GLY A 281 -12.95 7.89 1.74
C GLY A 281 -12.79 7.02 0.47
N PHE A 282 -12.33 5.77 0.61
CA PHE A 282 -12.26 4.75 -0.42
C PHE A 282 -12.70 3.39 0.15
N ALA A 283 -12.96 2.41 -0.72
CA ALA A 283 -13.41 1.09 -0.30
C ALA A 283 -12.22 0.16 0.03
N ALA A 284 -11.27 0.09 -0.89
CA ALA A 284 -10.12 -0.79 -0.81
C ALA A 284 -8.91 -0.21 -1.57
N MET A 285 -7.75 -0.84 -1.41
CA MET A 285 -6.52 -0.54 -2.15
C MET A 285 -5.77 -1.83 -2.44
N GLU A 286 -5.34 -2.01 -3.70
CA GLU A 286 -4.87 -3.28 -4.25
C GLU A 286 -3.45 -3.69 -3.84
N ASN A 287 -2.91 -3.17 -2.73
CA ASN A 287 -1.49 -3.28 -2.40
C ASN A 287 -0.98 -4.73 -2.57
N TRP A 288 0.13 -4.90 -3.31
CA TRP A 288 0.47 -6.22 -3.86
C TRP A 288 0.73 -7.26 -2.77
N GLY A 289 -0.13 -8.29 -2.71
CA GLY A 289 -0.07 -9.34 -1.68
C GLY A 289 -0.67 -8.98 -0.32
N ALA A 290 -1.17 -7.76 -0.14
CA ALA A 290 -1.73 -7.28 1.12
C ALA A 290 -2.81 -6.21 0.88
N ILE A 291 -3.93 -6.60 0.26
CA ILE A 291 -5.00 -5.70 -0.15
C ILE A 291 -5.66 -5.09 1.10
N LEU A 292 -5.69 -3.77 1.17
CA LEU A 292 -6.37 -3.03 2.23
C LEU A 292 -7.86 -2.91 1.92
N TYR A 293 -8.69 -3.15 2.93
CA TYR A 293 -10.12 -2.81 2.95
C TYR A 293 -10.43 -2.10 4.26
N PHE A 294 -11.47 -1.27 4.26
CA PHE A 294 -12.17 -0.99 5.51
C PHE A 294 -13.13 -2.14 5.86
N ASP A 295 -13.32 -2.44 7.15
CA ASP A 295 -13.98 -3.67 7.60
C ASP A 295 -15.40 -3.87 7.01
N GLN A 296 -16.19 -2.81 6.86
CA GLN A 296 -17.51 -2.87 6.20
C GLN A 296 -17.49 -3.31 4.72
N PHE A 297 -16.33 -3.26 4.05
CA PHE A 297 -16.17 -3.62 2.63
C PHE A 297 -15.57 -5.01 2.42
N LEU A 298 -15.18 -5.69 3.50
CA LEU A 298 -14.59 -7.04 3.45
C LEU A 298 -15.34 -8.06 4.34
N LEU A 299 -15.86 -7.64 5.48
CA LEU A 299 -16.41 -8.53 6.49
C LEU A 299 -17.95 -8.43 6.58
N VAL A 300 -18.60 -9.58 6.65
CA VAL A 300 -20.07 -9.71 6.79
C VAL A 300 -20.41 -10.81 7.79
N ASP A 301 -21.58 -10.67 8.43
CA ASP A 301 -22.08 -11.67 9.35
C ASP A 301 -22.81 -12.81 8.60
N GLN A 302 -23.12 -13.89 9.31
CA GLN A 302 -23.78 -15.06 8.70
C GLN A 302 -25.21 -14.73 8.23
N ASP A 303 -25.89 -13.82 8.90
CA ASP A 303 -27.25 -13.35 8.58
C ASP A 303 -27.27 -12.10 7.68
N SER A 304 -26.10 -11.63 7.19
CA SER A 304 -26.03 -10.55 6.20
C SER A 304 -26.82 -10.87 4.93
N THR A 305 -27.41 -9.81 4.37
CA THR A 305 -28.24 -9.84 3.17
C THR A 305 -27.45 -10.25 1.93
N GLU A 306 -28.17 -10.71 0.90
CA GLU A 306 -27.56 -11.02 -0.41
C GLU A 306 -26.88 -9.80 -1.03
N ALA A 307 -27.43 -8.60 -0.85
CA ALA A 307 -26.84 -7.35 -1.34
C ALA A 307 -25.49 -7.05 -0.67
N GLU A 308 -25.35 -7.30 0.63
CA GLU A 308 -24.07 -7.15 1.33
C GLU A 308 -23.04 -8.17 0.81
N ARG A 309 -23.45 -9.43 0.63
CA ARG A 309 -22.58 -10.48 0.07
C ARG A 309 -22.14 -10.17 -1.37
N GLN A 310 -23.05 -9.63 -2.20
CA GLN A 310 -22.73 -9.10 -3.53
C GLN A 310 -21.64 -8.03 -3.48
N ASN A 311 -21.77 -7.06 -2.57
CA ASN A 311 -20.80 -5.98 -2.42
C ASN A 311 -19.43 -6.52 -2.00
N ILE A 312 -19.37 -7.45 -1.03
CA ILE A 312 -18.10 -8.09 -0.63
C ILE A 312 -17.47 -8.81 -1.81
N PHE A 313 -18.23 -9.64 -2.53
CA PHE A 313 -17.72 -10.36 -3.68
C PHE A 313 -17.19 -9.40 -4.75
N GLY A 314 -17.95 -8.35 -5.09
CA GLY A 314 -17.57 -7.36 -6.09
C GLY A 314 -16.28 -6.62 -5.72
N ASN A 315 -16.17 -6.17 -4.46
CA ASN A 315 -14.96 -5.51 -3.95
C ASN A 315 -13.76 -6.47 -4.00
N VAL A 316 -13.92 -7.71 -3.52
CA VAL A 316 -12.84 -8.70 -3.53
C VAL A 316 -12.40 -9.04 -4.95
N ALA A 317 -13.35 -9.27 -5.86
CA ALA A 317 -13.06 -9.57 -7.25
C ALA A 317 -12.34 -8.41 -7.97
N HIS A 318 -12.66 -7.15 -7.64
CA HIS A 318 -12.00 -5.97 -8.19
C HIS A 318 -10.53 -5.91 -7.77
N GLU A 319 -10.27 -5.96 -6.47
CA GLU A 319 -8.90 -5.83 -5.96
C GLU A 319 -8.01 -7.04 -6.29
N VAL A 320 -8.59 -8.24 -6.39
CA VAL A 320 -7.86 -9.44 -6.81
C VAL A 320 -7.50 -9.34 -8.30
N ALA A 321 -8.28 -8.65 -9.13
CA ALA A 321 -7.93 -8.43 -10.55
C ALA A 321 -6.72 -7.49 -10.69
N HIS A 322 -6.61 -6.49 -9.82
CA HIS A 322 -5.48 -5.56 -9.81
C HIS A 322 -4.12 -6.24 -9.58
N GLN A 323 -4.12 -7.43 -8.99
CA GLN A 323 -2.89 -8.22 -8.81
C GLN A 323 -2.19 -8.55 -10.15
N TRP A 324 -2.92 -8.54 -11.26
CA TRP A 324 -2.37 -8.56 -12.63
C TRP A 324 -2.34 -7.16 -13.26
N PHE A 325 -3.45 -6.42 -13.21
CA PHE A 325 -3.63 -5.11 -13.85
C PHE A 325 -3.52 -3.97 -12.84
N GLY A 326 -2.33 -3.42 -12.70
CA GLY A 326 -1.96 -2.43 -11.68
C GLY A 326 -0.68 -2.87 -10.98
N ASN A 327 -0.60 -4.13 -10.56
CA ASN A 327 0.53 -4.64 -9.81
C ASN A 327 1.61 -5.27 -10.70
N LEU A 328 1.27 -6.38 -11.38
CA LEU A 328 2.17 -7.07 -12.29
C LEU A 328 2.51 -6.19 -13.50
N VAL A 329 1.47 -5.64 -14.14
CA VAL A 329 1.60 -4.63 -15.19
C VAL A 329 1.04 -3.32 -14.66
N THR A 330 1.91 -2.35 -14.42
CA THR A 330 1.54 -1.00 -13.99
C THR A 330 1.62 -0.05 -15.18
N MET A 331 0.70 0.90 -15.25
CA MET A 331 0.83 2.03 -16.17
C MET A 331 2.15 2.78 -16.02
N ASN A 332 2.66 3.32 -17.13
CA ASN A 332 3.87 4.14 -17.08
C ASN A 332 3.63 5.48 -16.34
N TRP A 333 2.42 6.03 -16.46
CA TRP A 333 2.05 7.29 -15.82
C TRP A 333 0.54 7.35 -15.50
N TRP A 334 0.14 8.26 -14.62
CA TRP A 334 -1.21 8.36 -14.07
C TRP A 334 -2.27 8.80 -15.09
N ASP A 335 -1.88 9.43 -16.19
CA ASP A 335 -2.80 9.87 -17.27
C ASP A 335 -3.52 8.70 -17.96
N VAL A 336 -3.00 7.49 -17.82
CA VAL A 336 -3.60 6.25 -18.31
C VAL A 336 -4.03 5.31 -17.17
N HIS A 337 -4.35 5.85 -15.99
CA HIS A 337 -4.82 5.10 -14.81
C HIS A 337 -6.03 4.19 -15.10
N TRP A 338 -6.85 4.53 -16.10
CA TRP A 338 -7.96 3.69 -16.58
C TRP A 338 -7.54 2.26 -16.95
N LEU A 339 -6.27 2.04 -17.34
CA LEU A 339 -5.72 0.71 -17.61
C LEU A 339 -5.75 -0.21 -16.39
N ASN A 340 -5.69 0.35 -15.18
CA ASN A 340 -5.84 -0.41 -13.95
C ASN A 340 -7.34 -0.54 -13.63
N GLU A 341 -8.01 0.58 -13.35
CA GLU A 341 -9.39 0.58 -12.82
C GLU A 341 -10.45 0.06 -13.79
N GLY A 342 -10.31 0.41 -15.07
CA GLY A 342 -11.24 -0.04 -16.11
C GLY A 342 -11.13 -1.54 -16.33
N PHE A 343 -9.91 -2.10 -16.28
CA PHE A 343 -9.70 -3.54 -16.39
C PHE A 343 -10.19 -4.28 -15.15
N ALA A 344 -9.90 -3.79 -13.94
CA ALA A 344 -10.39 -4.39 -12.71
C ALA A 344 -11.93 -4.43 -12.69
N SER A 345 -12.58 -3.32 -13.03
CA SER A 345 -14.05 -3.23 -13.12
C SER A 345 -14.64 -4.22 -14.13
N TRP A 346 -13.99 -4.36 -15.30
CA TRP A 346 -14.42 -5.30 -16.33
C TRP A 346 -14.27 -6.76 -15.87
N MET A 347 -13.17 -7.08 -15.18
CA MET A 347 -12.91 -8.41 -14.64
C MET A 347 -13.85 -8.76 -13.49
N THR A 348 -14.22 -7.80 -12.66
CA THR A 348 -15.28 -7.95 -11.65
C THR A 348 -16.59 -8.41 -12.29
N ALA A 349 -17.03 -7.75 -13.36
CA ALA A 349 -18.24 -8.15 -14.08
C ALA A 349 -18.14 -9.59 -14.63
N LYS A 350 -16.96 -9.99 -15.13
CA LYS A 350 -16.69 -11.36 -15.60
C LYS A 350 -16.76 -12.39 -14.47
N ALA A 351 -16.19 -12.08 -13.30
CA ALA A 351 -16.24 -12.95 -12.14
C ALA A 351 -17.68 -13.11 -11.62
N VAL A 352 -18.45 -12.03 -11.56
CA VAL A 352 -19.88 -12.07 -11.17
C VAL A 352 -20.68 -12.94 -12.14
N GLU A 353 -20.53 -12.73 -13.45
CA GLU A 353 -21.21 -13.54 -14.49
C GLU A 353 -20.87 -15.05 -14.33
N ARG A 354 -19.63 -15.36 -13.95
CA ARG A 354 -19.13 -16.73 -13.85
C ARG A 354 -19.60 -17.50 -12.61
N PHE A 355 -19.66 -16.84 -11.45
CA PHE A 355 -19.92 -17.49 -10.16
C PHE A 355 -21.30 -17.18 -9.59
N HIS A 356 -21.87 -16.02 -9.94
CA HIS A 356 -23.15 -15.55 -9.44
C HIS A 356 -24.02 -14.96 -10.55
N PRO A 357 -24.39 -15.74 -11.59
CA PRO A 357 -25.09 -15.23 -12.78
C PRO A 357 -26.47 -14.63 -12.50
N VAL A 358 -27.07 -14.91 -11.34
CA VAL A 358 -28.38 -14.36 -10.92
C VAL A 358 -28.28 -12.94 -10.36
N TRP A 359 -27.07 -12.42 -10.16
CA TRP A 359 -26.81 -11.05 -9.70
C TRP A 359 -26.76 -10.03 -10.85
N SER A 360 -26.84 -10.50 -12.09
CA SER A 360 -26.70 -9.72 -13.33
C SER A 360 -28.03 -9.44 -14.02
#